data_AF-A0A0C9VSB1-F1
#
_entry.id   AF-A0A0C9VSB1-F1
#
_cell.length_a   1.000
_cell.length_b   1.000
_cell.length_c   1.000
_cell.angle_alpha   90.00
_cell.angle_beta   90.00
_cell.angle_gamma   90.00
#
_symmetry.space_group_name_H-M   'P 1'
#
loop_
_entity.id
_entity.type
_entity.pdbx_description
1 polymer ?
#
loop_
_entity_poly.entity_id
_entity_poly.type
_entity_poly.pdbx_seq_one_letter_code
_entity_poly.pdbx_strand_id
1 'polypeptide(L)'
;ISSYRPIGSNSPTSPFYRQVINVGAPRVPGEVKDPSGIGNNDFDAGKKVSKYGYPVQGMYRLPQPLSSAAMKKRYGFGPPQGYMYAPKNLVKGESIDSMEALY
;
A
#
# COMPACT_ATOMS: atom_id res chain seq x y z
N ILE A 1 6.19 -11.82 -7.79
CA ILE A 1 6.18 -11.42 -6.36
C ILE A 1 5.15 -10.30 -6.24
N SER A 2 3.95 -10.59 -5.73
CA SER A 2 2.89 -9.59 -5.49
C SER A 2 3.16 -8.90 -4.16
N SER A 3 3.03 -7.57 -4.07
CA SER A 3 3.43 -6.81 -2.87
C SER A 3 2.28 -5.95 -2.33
N TYR A 4 1.94 -6.14 -1.06
CA TYR A 4 0.83 -5.48 -0.38
C TYR A 4 1.31 -4.31 0.49
N ARG A 5 0.57 -3.19 0.55
CA ARG A 5 0.92 -1.98 1.31
C ARG A 5 -0.27 -1.47 2.14
N PRO A 6 -0.15 -1.32 3.46
CA PRO A 6 -1.20 -0.74 4.29
C PRO A 6 -1.20 0.80 4.22
N ILE A 7 -2.39 1.42 4.17
CA ILE A 7 -2.55 2.89 4.26
C ILE A 7 -2.98 3.25 5.69
N GLY A 8 -2.17 4.04 6.40
CA GLY A 8 -2.51 4.61 7.72
C GLY A 8 -2.99 6.06 7.61
N SER A 9 -4.05 6.42 8.33
CA SER A 9 -4.46 7.83 8.50
C SER A 9 -3.84 8.43 9.77
N ASN A 10 -3.10 9.53 9.64
CA ASN A 10 -2.50 10.27 10.77
C ASN A 10 -3.57 11.06 11.55
N SER A 11 -4.43 10.37 12.29
CA SER A 11 -5.35 10.96 13.27
C SER A 11 -4.76 10.81 14.69
N PRO A 12 -4.94 11.77 15.63
CA PRO A 12 -4.28 11.75 16.95
C PRO A 12 -4.65 10.55 17.82
N THR A 13 -5.74 9.86 17.49
CA THR A 13 -6.17 8.62 18.11
C THR A 13 -5.59 7.43 17.36
N SER A 14 -4.71 6.66 18.01
CA SER A 14 -4.19 5.33 17.59
C SER A 14 -4.53 4.92 16.16
N PRO A 15 -3.58 4.99 15.19
CA PRO A 15 -3.92 4.75 13.81
C PRO A 15 -4.44 3.32 13.63
N PHE A 16 -5.65 3.23 13.07
CA PHE A 16 -6.26 2.00 12.60
C PHE A 16 -5.98 1.85 11.11
N TYR A 17 -5.39 0.73 10.73
CA TYR A 17 -5.24 0.34 9.34
C TYR A 17 -6.56 -0.26 8.88
N ARG A 18 -7.13 0.30 7.82
CA ARG A 18 -8.42 -0.14 7.25
C ARG A 18 -8.29 -0.74 5.88
N GLN A 19 -7.20 -0.44 5.18
CA GLN A 19 -7.05 -0.72 3.76
C GLN A 19 -5.64 -1.22 3.45
N VAL A 20 -5.58 -2.09 2.45
CA VAL A 20 -4.35 -2.62 1.88
C VAL A 20 -4.40 -2.38 0.38
N ILE A 21 -3.32 -1.90 -0.21
CA ILE A 21 -3.15 -1.80 -1.66
C ILE A 21 -2.18 -2.86 -2.14
N ASN A 22 -2.53 -3.58 -3.19
CA ASN A 22 -1.57 -4.40 -3.94
C ASN A 22 -0.88 -3.51 -4.96
N VAL A 23 0.45 -3.56 -5.01
CA VAL A 23 1.22 -2.87 -6.03
C VAL A 23 2.10 -3.82 -6.81
N GLY A 24 2.30 -3.48 -8.08
CA GLY A 24 3.23 -4.15 -8.96
C GLY A 24 4.68 -3.70 -8.75
N ALA A 25 5.55 -4.20 -9.64
CA ALA A 25 6.95 -3.82 -9.67
C ALA A 25 7.13 -2.30 -9.91
N PRO A 26 8.17 -1.68 -9.34
CA PRO A 26 8.47 -0.27 -9.59
C PRO A 26 8.73 -0.03 -11.08
N ARG A 27 8.34 1.16 -11.54
CA ARG A 27 8.61 1.72 -12.87
C ARG A 27 9.46 2.98 -12.72
N VAL A 28 10.36 3.21 -13.66
CA VAL A 28 11.11 4.48 -13.76
C VAL A 28 10.47 5.42 -14.80
N PRO A 29 10.82 6.72 -14.81
CA PRO A 29 10.31 7.64 -15.82
C PRO A 29 10.47 7.10 -17.25
N GLY A 30 9.38 7.08 -18.00
CA GLY A 30 9.31 6.61 -19.40
C GLY A 30 8.85 5.17 -19.53
N GLU A 31 8.68 4.44 -18.42
CA GLU A 31 8.21 3.05 -18.42
C GLU A 31 6.72 2.89 -18.11
N VAL A 32 6.05 3.91 -17.56
CA VAL A 32 4.62 3.77 -17.21
C VAL A 32 3.77 3.67 -18.47
N LYS A 33 4.00 4.55 -19.45
CA LYS A 33 3.40 4.56 -20.81
C LYS A 33 1.88 4.36 -20.82
N ASP A 34 1.22 4.84 -19.77
CA ASP A 34 -0.22 4.76 -19.60
C ASP A 34 -0.73 6.15 -19.16
N PRO A 35 -1.34 6.93 -20.06
CA PRO A 35 -1.81 8.27 -19.75
C PRO A 35 -3.09 8.29 -18.90
N SER A 36 -3.74 7.15 -18.67
CA SER A 36 -5.01 7.08 -17.93
C SER A 36 -4.82 7.35 -16.42
N GLY A 37 -3.63 7.07 -15.88
CA GLY A 37 -3.33 7.27 -14.48
C GLY A 37 -2.93 8.72 -14.15
N ILE A 38 -3.41 9.19 -12.99
CA ILE A 38 -3.15 10.54 -12.51
C ILE A 38 -1.64 10.75 -12.32
N GLY A 39 -1.09 11.75 -13.02
CA GLY A 39 0.31 12.13 -12.91
C GLY A 39 1.29 11.23 -13.68
N ASN A 40 0.81 10.22 -14.41
CA ASN A 40 1.67 9.32 -15.18
C ASN A 40 2.45 10.06 -16.28
N ASN A 41 1.79 10.94 -17.03
CA ASN A 41 2.43 11.73 -18.10
C ASN A 41 3.58 12.61 -17.55
N ASP A 42 3.35 13.26 -16.41
CA ASP A 42 4.37 14.08 -15.76
C ASP A 42 5.51 13.23 -15.19
N PHE A 43 5.20 12.07 -14.61
CA PHE A 43 6.20 11.13 -14.10
C PHE A 43 7.08 10.62 -15.23
N ASP A 44 6.48 10.17 -16.33
CA ASP A 44 7.21 9.67 -17.50
C ASP A 44 8.03 10.76 -18.19
N ALA A 45 7.56 12.01 -18.18
CA ALA A 45 8.31 13.16 -18.69
C ALA A 45 9.43 13.62 -17.72
N GLY A 46 9.70 12.91 -16.63
CA GLY A 46 10.74 13.25 -15.66
C GLY A 46 10.44 14.52 -14.84
N LYS A 47 9.18 14.97 -14.81
CA LYS A 47 8.77 16.21 -14.12
C LYS A 47 8.46 16.02 -12.63
N LYS A 48 8.54 14.79 -12.12
CA LYS A 48 8.33 14.47 -10.70
C LYS A 48 9.67 14.25 -10.02
N VAL A 49 9.77 14.68 -8.76
CA VAL A 49 10.94 14.38 -7.88
C VAL A 49 11.06 12.89 -7.56
N SER A 50 9.96 12.14 -7.68
CA SER A 50 9.91 10.71 -7.42
C SER A 50 10.72 9.92 -8.44
N LYS A 51 11.60 9.04 -7.96
CA LYS A 51 12.44 8.16 -8.81
C LYS A 51 11.72 6.91 -9.32
N TYR A 52 10.68 6.47 -8.60
CA TYR A 52 9.94 5.25 -8.90
C TYR A 52 8.43 5.49 -8.77
N GLY A 53 7.68 4.95 -9.74
CA GLY A 53 6.23 4.84 -9.71
C GLY A 53 5.84 3.38 -9.42
N TYR A 54 4.86 3.16 -8.55
CA TYR A 54 4.36 1.82 -8.26
C TYR A 54 2.92 1.70 -8.75
N PRO A 55 2.63 0.84 -9.74
CA PRO A 55 1.28 0.68 -10.24
C PRO A 55 0.40 0.07 -9.16
N VAL A 56 -0.71 0.72 -8.85
CA VAL A 56 -1.73 0.18 -7.94
C VAL A 56 -2.55 -0.84 -8.72
N GLN A 57 -2.44 -2.11 -8.31
CA GLN A 57 -3.10 -3.24 -8.97
C GLN A 57 -4.40 -3.65 -8.31
N GLY A 58 -4.65 -3.15 -7.09
CA GLY A 58 -5.92 -3.35 -6.41
C GLY A 58 -5.88 -2.73 -5.02
N MET A 59 -7.07 -2.45 -4.49
CA MET A 59 -7.25 -1.90 -3.15
C MET A 59 -8.31 -2.71 -2.41
N TYR A 60 -8.03 -3.05 -1.16
CA TYR A 60 -8.81 -3.99 -0.39
C TYR A 60 -9.12 -3.42 0.99
N ARG A 61 -10.34 -3.65 1.50
CA ARG A 61 -10.71 -3.30 2.86
C ARG A 61 -10.43 -4.47 3.81
N LEU A 62 -9.71 -4.18 4.89
CA LEU A 62 -9.55 -5.12 6.00
C LEU A 62 -10.90 -5.42 6.64
N PRO A 63 -11.28 -6.70 6.86
CA PRO A 63 -12.55 -7.06 7.48
C PRO A 63 -12.70 -6.45 8.89
N GLN A 64 -11.59 -6.38 9.62
CA GLN A 64 -11.50 -5.68 10.90
C GLN A 64 -10.36 -4.65 10.85
N PRO A 65 -10.62 -3.37 11.17
CA PRO A 65 -9.57 -2.39 11.29
C PRO A 65 -8.50 -2.83 12.31
N LEU A 66 -7.23 -2.81 11.91
CA LEU A 66 -6.13 -3.20 12.77
C LEU A 66 -5.58 -1.98 13.50
N SER A 67 -5.65 -1.96 14.83
CA SER A 67 -4.98 -0.92 15.61
C SER A 67 -3.47 -1.12 15.60
N SER A 68 -2.72 -0.05 15.81
CA SER A 68 -1.25 -0.14 15.97
C SER A 68 -0.81 -1.10 17.09
N ALA A 69 -1.59 -1.20 18.17
CA ALA A 69 -1.33 -2.17 19.24
C ALA A 69 -1.57 -3.61 18.78
N ALA A 70 -2.65 -3.86 18.02
CA ALA A 70 -2.92 -5.17 17.43
C ALA A 70 -1.85 -5.56 16.43
N MET A 71 -1.37 -4.63 15.61
CA MET A 71 -0.27 -4.83 14.66
C MET A 71 1.01 -5.26 15.36
N LYS A 72 1.41 -4.52 16.41
CA LYS A 72 2.60 -4.85 17.20
C LYS A 72 2.45 -6.21 17.88
N LYS A 73 1.29 -6.50 18.48
CA LYS A 73 1.04 -7.75 19.21
C LYS A 73 0.97 -8.97 18.29
N ARG A 74 0.28 -8.88 17.15
CA ARG A 74 0.03 -10.01 16.24
C ARG A 74 1.18 -10.24 15.25
N TYR A 75 1.81 -9.15 14.78
CA TYR A 75 2.76 -9.21 13.68
C TYR A 75 4.15 -8.67 14.02
N GLY A 76 4.35 -8.11 15.21
CA GLY A 76 5.67 -7.75 15.72
C GLY A 76 6.23 -6.43 15.20
N PHE A 77 5.42 -5.59 14.54
CA PHE A 77 5.88 -4.29 14.06
C PHE A 77 4.91 -3.16 14.42
N GLY A 78 5.48 -2.00 14.72
CA GLY A 78 4.75 -0.78 15.03
C GLY A 78 4.33 -0.02 13.76
N PRO A 79 3.62 1.10 13.93
CA PRO A 79 3.27 1.96 12.81
C PRO A 79 4.52 2.45 12.08
N PRO A 80 4.60 2.32 10.74
CA PRO A 80 5.74 2.83 10.00
C PRO A 80 5.74 4.36 10.04
N GLN A 81 6.91 4.98 10.20
CA GLN A 81 7.07 6.44 10.06
C GLN A 81 6.88 6.92 8.61
N GLY A 82 6.92 5.99 7.64
CA GLY A 82 6.66 6.23 6.23
C GLY A 82 5.90 5.06 5.62
N TYR A 83 6.32 4.59 4.44
CA TYR A 83 5.78 3.37 3.83
C TYR A 83 6.57 2.13 4.27
N MET A 84 5.89 0.99 4.34
CA MET A 84 6.53 -0.30 4.58
C MET A 84 5.83 -1.39 3.76
N TYR A 85 6.61 -2.32 3.23
CA TYR A 85 6.06 -3.53 2.63
C TYR A 85 5.37 -4.39 3.71
N ALA A 86 4.21 -4.95 3.39
CA ALA A 86 3.52 -5.87 4.27
C ALA A 86 4.41 -7.09 4.60
N PRO A 87 4.71 -7.34 5.88
CA PRO A 87 5.49 -8.51 6.27
C PRO A 87 4.76 -9.81 5.95
N LYS A 88 5.52 -10.90 5.72
CA LYS A 88 4.95 -12.20 5.31
C LYS A 88 3.89 -12.73 6.30
N ASN A 89 4.09 -12.50 7.60
CA ASN A 89 3.13 -12.90 8.64
C ASN A 89 1.84 -12.07 8.62
N LEU A 90 1.90 -10.77 8.25
CA LEU A 90 0.71 -9.96 8.01
C LEU A 90 -0.06 -10.51 6.80
N VAL A 91 0.61 -10.74 5.67
CA VAL A 91 -0.04 -11.23 4.44
C VAL A 91 -0.68 -12.61 4.64
N LYS A 92 -0.03 -13.49 5.43
CA LYS A 92 -0.61 -14.79 5.79
C LYS A 92 -1.78 -14.69 6.77
N GLY A 93 -1.70 -13.77 7.73
CA GLY A 93 -2.72 -13.61 8.77
C GLY A 93 -3.96 -12.85 8.31
N GLU A 94 -3.80 -11.96 7.33
CA GLU A 94 -4.85 -11.14 6.74
C GLU A 94 -4.89 -11.44 5.23
N SER A 95 -5.54 -12.54 4.85
CA SER A 95 -5.59 -12.98 3.45
C SER A 95 -6.42 -12.03 2.59
N ILE A 96 -5.84 -11.54 1.50
CA ILE A 96 -6.52 -10.64 0.55
C ILE A 96 -7.73 -11.31 -0.12
N ASP A 97 -7.69 -12.62 -0.34
CA ASP A 97 -8.79 -13.35 -0.97
C ASP A 97 -10.09 -13.28 -0.15
N SER A 98 -9.99 -12.94 1.14
CA SER A 98 -11.12 -12.76 2.05
C SER A 98 -11.57 -11.29 2.19
N MET A 99 -10.89 -10.35 1.54
CA MET A 99 -11.15 -8.92 1.68
C MET A 99 -12.09 -8.40 0.60
N GLU A 100 -12.88 -7.39 0.95
CA GLU A 100 -13.69 -6.63 -0.01
C GLU A 100 -12.75 -5.83 -0.93
N ALA A 101 -12.83 -6.08 -2.24
CA ALA A 101 -12.15 -5.29 -3.26
C ALA A 101 -12.87 -3.94 -3.44
N LEU A 102 -12.10 -2.85 -3.35
CA LEU A 102 -12.57 -1.48 -3.50
C LEU A 102 -12.24 -0.90 -4.87
N TYR A 103 -11.21 -1.45 -5.51
CA TYR A 103 -10.68 -1.08 -6.82
C TYR A 103 -9.85 -2.24 -7.35
#